data_AF-A0A950T809-F1
#
_entry.id   AF-A0A950T809-F1
#
_cell.length_a   1.000
_cell.length_b   1.000
_cell.length_c   1.000
_cell.angle_alpha   90.00
_cell.angle_beta   90.00
_cell.angle_gamma   90.00
#
_symmetry.space_group_name_H-M   'P 1'
#
loop_
_entity.id
_entity.type
_entity.pdbx_description
1 polymer ?
#
loop_
_entity_poly.entity_id
_entity_poly.type
_entity_poly.pdbx_seq_one_letter_code
_entity_poly.pdbx_strand_id
1 'polypeptide(L)'
;MKKNVLPDYRQRQDDAAAAKQALLGKFRAAPGPDDPAVAERRKAREAMLAARAARVAEREAAKRAHEAELAEQARRAAELAAQAEREAAEARAREEAERAEREAALLAEQKAARDERYRARKAAKKQRRKGY
;
A
#
# COMPACT_ATOMS: atom_id res chain seq x y z
N MET A 1 1.22 8.85 69.35
CA MET A 1 0.09 8.02 68.91
C MET A 1 -0.54 8.66 67.68
N LYS A 2 -0.34 8.09 66.48
CA LYS A 2 -1.00 8.59 65.26
C LYS A 2 -2.48 8.20 65.35
N LYS A 3 -3.37 9.17 65.55
CA LYS A 3 -4.82 8.94 65.57
C LYS A 3 -5.22 8.38 64.20
N ASN A 4 -5.92 7.26 64.18
CA ASN A 4 -6.40 6.65 62.93
C ASN A 4 -7.25 7.68 62.16
N VAL A 5 -6.86 7.93 60.91
CA VAL A 5 -7.35 9.00 60.01
C VAL A 5 -8.59 8.53 59.23
N LEU A 6 -9.25 7.44 59.65
CA LEU A 6 -10.41 6.89 58.95
C LEU A 6 -11.69 7.47 59.58
N PRO A 7 -12.52 8.17 58.80
CA PRO A 7 -13.73 8.79 59.32
C PRO A 7 -14.68 7.72 59.85
N ASP A 8 -15.22 7.95 61.03
CA ASP A 8 -16.17 7.03 61.66
C ASP A 8 -17.52 7.02 60.90
N TYR A 9 -18.43 6.12 61.28
CA TYR A 9 -19.71 5.97 60.60
C TYR A 9 -20.55 7.25 60.62
N ARG A 10 -20.51 7.99 61.74
CA ARG A 10 -21.26 9.24 61.92
C ARG A 10 -20.69 10.34 61.02
N GLN A 11 -19.37 10.50 61.02
CA GLN A 11 -18.66 11.44 60.15
C GLN A 11 -18.97 11.17 58.68
N ARG A 12 -18.97 9.91 58.24
CA ARG A 12 -19.35 9.58 56.85
C ARG A 12 -20.80 9.93 56.52
N GLN A 13 -21.73 9.79 57.47
CA GLN A 13 -23.13 10.19 57.27
C GLN A 13 -23.28 11.71 57.17
N ASP A 14 -22.63 12.44 58.07
CA ASP A 14 -22.65 13.90 58.09
C ASP A 14 -21.99 14.49 56.83
N ASP A 15 -20.85 13.94 56.41
CA ASP A 15 -20.16 14.31 55.16
C ASP A 15 -21.05 14.06 53.93
N ALA A 16 -21.74 12.92 53.89
CA ALA A 16 -22.67 12.61 52.79
C ALA A 16 -23.88 13.55 52.77
N ALA A 17 -24.42 13.92 53.94
CA ALA A 17 -25.50 14.88 54.06
C ALA A 17 -25.05 16.29 53.62
N ALA A 18 -23.88 16.73 54.07
CA ALA A 18 -23.27 18.00 53.67
C ALA A 18 -22.99 18.05 52.17
N ALA A 19 -22.47 16.96 51.58
CA ALA A 19 -22.23 16.86 50.14
C ALA A 19 -23.54 16.97 49.32
N LYS A 20 -24.62 16.32 49.78
CA LYS A 20 -25.95 16.44 49.13
C LYS A 20 -26.50 17.86 49.22
N GLN A 21 -26.41 18.50 50.38
CA GLN A 21 -26.85 19.89 50.54
C GLN A 21 -26.02 20.84 49.68
N ALA A 22 -24.71 20.64 49.60
CA ALA A 22 -23.82 21.42 48.73
C ALA A 22 -24.17 21.22 47.24
N LEU A 23 -24.50 20.01 46.80
CA LEU A 23 -24.93 19.73 45.43
C LEU A 23 -26.26 20.42 45.10
N LEU A 24 -27.23 20.35 45.99
CA LEU A 24 -28.52 21.03 45.84
C LEU A 24 -28.36 22.56 45.83
N GLY A 25 -27.50 23.10 46.69
CA GLY A 25 -27.14 24.52 46.70
C GLY A 25 -26.54 24.96 45.37
N LYS A 26 -25.59 24.18 44.82
CA LYS A 26 -25.01 24.44 43.49
C LYS A 26 -26.05 24.40 42.38
N PHE A 27 -26.98 23.44 42.43
CA PHE A 27 -28.03 23.33 41.41
C PHE A 27 -29.01 24.50 41.46
N ARG A 28 -29.43 24.92 42.67
CA ARG A 28 -30.31 26.09 42.86
C ARG A 28 -29.63 27.41 42.46
N ALA A 29 -28.33 27.53 42.70
CA ALA A 29 -27.54 28.71 42.33
C ALA A 29 -27.06 28.68 40.87
N ALA A 30 -27.30 27.58 40.13
CA ALA A 30 -26.85 27.48 38.75
C ALA A 30 -27.67 28.43 37.87
N PRO A 31 -27.02 29.21 36.99
CA PRO A 31 -27.74 30.05 36.05
C PRO A 31 -28.60 29.20 35.12
N GLY A 32 -29.80 29.71 34.82
CA GLY A 32 -30.75 29.07 33.92
C GLY A 32 -30.25 29.01 32.47
N PRO A 33 -30.94 28.27 31.60
CA PRO A 33 -30.57 28.16 30.19
C PRO A 33 -30.61 29.48 29.42
N ASP A 34 -31.44 30.43 29.86
CA ASP A 34 -31.59 31.77 29.27
C ASP A 34 -30.64 32.82 29.86
N ASP A 35 -29.77 32.40 30.79
CA ASP A 35 -28.73 33.27 31.32
C ASP A 35 -27.72 33.64 30.21
N PRO A 36 -27.39 34.93 30.03
CA PRO A 36 -26.54 35.37 28.93
C PRO A 36 -25.14 34.75 28.98
N ALA A 37 -24.56 34.51 30.16
CA ALA A 37 -23.25 33.87 30.27
C ALA A 37 -23.30 32.37 29.96
N VAL A 38 -24.43 31.70 30.16
CA VAL A 38 -24.65 30.31 29.69
C VAL A 38 -24.78 30.29 28.17
N ALA A 39 -25.56 31.21 27.59
CA ALA A 39 -25.74 31.30 26.14
C ALA A 39 -24.41 31.57 25.40
N GLU A 40 -23.60 32.51 25.88
CA GLU A 40 -22.29 32.80 25.29
C GLU A 40 -21.32 31.61 25.38
N ARG A 41 -21.32 30.87 26.50
CA ARG A 41 -20.53 29.63 26.61
C ARG A 41 -20.99 28.56 25.63
N ARG A 42 -22.29 28.43 25.38
CA ARG A 42 -22.84 27.50 24.38
C ARG A 42 -22.39 27.89 22.98
N LYS A 43 -22.57 29.15 22.59
CA LYS A 43 -22.10 29.67 21.29
C LYS A 43 -20.60 29.46 21.08
N ALA A 44 -19.78 29.75 22.08
CA ALA A 44 -18.33 29.54 22.01
C ALA A 44 -17.98 28.05 21.81
N ARG A 45 -18.68 27.15 22.50
CA ARG A 45 -18.50 25.70 22.33
C ARG A 45 -18.96 25.22 20.96
N GLU A 46 -20.08 25.70 20.45
CA GLU A 46 -20.58 25.40 19.11
C GLU A 46 -19.60 25.87 18.03
N ALA A 47 -19.07 27.09 18.16
CA ALA A 47 -18.04 27.60 17.27
C ALA A 47 -16.76 26.74 17.29
N MET A 48 -16.31 26.32 18.47
CA MET A 48 -15.16 25.41 18.61
C MET A 48 -15.43 24.05 17.96
N LEU A 49 -16.63 23.48 18.14
CA LEU A 49 -17.02 22.21 17.55
C LEU A 49 -17.12 22.32 16.02
N ALA A 50 -17.70 23.39 15.50
CA ALA A 50 -17.75 23.67 14.06
C ALA A 50 -16.34 23.79 13.46
N ALA A 51 -15.43 24.53 14.11
CA ALA A 51 -14.04 24.64 13.67
C ALA A 51 -13.28 23.30 13.77
N ARG A 52 -13.62 22.43 14.71
CA ARG A 52 -13.05 21.08 14.79
C ARG A 52 -13.60 20.18 13.68
N ALA A 53 -14.91 20.24 13.41
CA ALA A 53 -15.55 19.48 12.35
C ALA A 53 -14.99 19.86 10.97
N ALA A 54 -14.81 21.15 10.70
CA ALA A 54 -14.18 21.64 9.47
C ALA A 54 -12.76 21.07 9.28
N ARG A 55 -11.91 21.16 10.32
CA ARG A 55 -10.55 20.60 10.28
C ARG A 55 -10.52 19.09 10.09
N VAL A 56 -11.47 18.35 10.64
CA VAL A 56 -11.57 16.90 10.44
C VAL A 56 -11.99 16.60 9.00
N ALA A 57 -13.00 17.29 8.48
CA ALA A 57 -13.47 17.13 7.10
C ALA A 57 -12.36 17.42 6.07
N GLU A 58 -11.60 18.49 6.26
CA GLU A 58 -10.44 18.83 5.43
C GLU A 58 -9.36 17.73 5.47
N ARG A 59 -9.02 17.25 6.67
CA ARG A 59 -8.03 16.17 6.83
C ARG A 59 -8.50 14.88 6.19
N GLU A 60 -9.78 14.53 6.30
CA GLU A 60 -10.34 13.33 5.68
C GLU A 60 -10.40 13.46 4.15
N ALA A 61 -10.69 14.65 3.63
CA ALA A 61 -10.63 14.91 2.19
C ALA A 61 -9.19 14.79 1.67
N ALA A 62 -8.22 15.38 2.36
CA ALA A 62 -6.80 15.29 2.01
C ALA A 62 -6.28 13.84 2.06
N LYS A 63 -6.66 13.08 3.10
CA LYS A 63 -6.31 11.64 3.19
C LYS A 63 -6.87 10.85 2.02
N ARG A 64 -8.16 11.03 1.70
CA ARG A 64 -8.79 10.35 0.56
C ARG A 64 -8.13 10.70 -0.77
N ALA A 65 -7.77 11.96 -0.98
CA ALA A 65 -7.04 12.38 -2.18
C ALA A 65 -5.66 11.71 -2.28
N HIS A 66 -4.89 11.72 -1.18
CA HIS A 66 -3.58 11.07 -1.14
C HIS A 66 -3.67 9.54 -1.34
N GLU A 67 -4.64 8.88 -0.72
CA GLU A 67 -4.87 7.44 -0.91
C GLU A 67 -5.24 7.11 -2.37
N ALA A 68 -6.05 7.94 -3.02
CA ALA A 68 -6.38 7.79 -4.43
C ALA A 68 -5.14 7.98 -5.33
N GLU A 69 -4.32 8.99 -5.06
CA GLU A 69 -3.06 9.22 -5.80
C GLU A 69 -2.10 8.03 -5.66
N LEU A 70 -1.93 7.52 -4.44
CA LEU A 70 -1.07 6.36 -4.18
C LEU A 70 -1.59 5.10 -4.88
N ALA A 71 -2.90 4.88 -4.89
CA ALA A 71 -3.51 3.75 -5.59
C ALA A 71 -3.29 3.85 -7.11
N GLU A 72 -3.42 5.03 -7.69
CA GLU A 72 -3.17 5.26 -9.12
C GLU A 72 -1.68 5.14 -9.49
N GLN A 73 -0.77 5.54 -8.60
CA GLN A 73 0.66 5.30 -8.80
C GLN A 73 0.99 3.81 -8.75
N ALA A 74 0.42 3.08 -7.77
CA ALA A 74 0.61 1.63 -7.66
C ALA A 74 0.08 0.88 -8.88
N ARG A 75 -1.09 1.29 -9.42
CA ARG A 75 -1.64 0.73 -10.66
C ARG A 75 -0.71 0.95 -11.86
N ARG A 76 -0.23 2.19 -12.05
CA ARG A 76 0.71 2.52 -13.12
C ARG A 76 2.02 1.75 -12.99
N ALA A 77 2.56 1.62 -11.79
CA ALA A 77 3.78 0.85 -11.54
C ALA A 77 3.58 -0.64 -11.87
N ALA A 78 2.44 -1.23 -11.47
CA ALA A 78 2.11 -2.61 -11.78
C ALA A 78 1.93 -2.85 -13.29
N GLU A 79 1.29 -1.91 -13.99
CA GLU A 79 1.13 -1.98 -15.45
C GLU A 79 2.48 -1.90 -16.17
N LEU A 80 3.35 -0.96 -15.78
CA LEU A 80 4.70 -0.84 -16.34
C LEU A 80 5.54 -2.09 -16.07
N ALA A 81 5.45 -2.66 -14.87
CA ALA A 81 6.15 -3.90 -14.55
C ALA A 81 5.64 -5.07 -15.42
N ALA A 82 4.33 -5.20 -15.60
CA ALA A 82 3.75 -6.23 -16.45
C ALA A 82 4.12 -6.05 -17.93
N GLN A 83 4.19 -4.81 -18.42
CA GLN A 83 4.66 -4.52 -19.77
C GLN A 83 6.13 -4.89 -19.94
N ALA A 84 7.00 -4.50 -19.00
CA ALA A 84 8.42 -4.85 -19.03
C ALA A 84 8.65 -6.36 -18.98
N GLU A 85 7.87 -7.11 -18.20
CA GLU A 85 7.95 -8.57 -18.17
C GLU A 85 7.56 -9.20 -19.51
N ARG A 86 6.50 -8.69 -20.16
CA ARG A 86 6.07 -9.16 -21.49
C ARG A 86 7.14 -8.86 -22.55
N GLU A 87 7.67 -7.65 -22.57
CA GLU A 87 8.73 -7.26 -23.49
C GLU A 87 9.99 -8.10 -23.30
N ALA A 88 10.38 -8.37 -22.04
CA ALA A 88 11.52 -9.23 -21.73
C ALA A 88 11.28 -10.68 -22.18
N ALA A 89 10.07 -11.21 -21.99
CA ALA A 89 9.70 -12.55 -22.45
C ALA A 89 9.71 -12.65 -23.99
N GLU A 90 9.16 -11.64 -24.68
CA GLU A 90 9.18 -11.57 -26.14
C GLU A 90 10.61 -11.46 -26.70
N ALA A 91 11.46 -10.62 -26.08
CA ALA A 91 12.85 -10.48 -26.48
C ALA A 91 13.61 -11.81 -26.35
N ARG A 92 13.43 -12.52 -25.22
CA ARG A 92 14.03 -13.85 -25.02
C ARG A 92 13.55 -14.86 -26.06
N ALA A 93 12.25 -14.90 -26.34
CA ALA A 93 11.70 -15.81 -27.35
C ALA A 93 12.28 -15.53 -28.75
N ARG A 94 12.46 -14.25 -29.11
CA ARG A 94 13.10 -13.85 -30.38
C ARG A 94 14.57 -14.26 -30.43
N GLU A 95 15.32 -14.02 -29.36
CA GLU A 95 16.73 -14.44 -29.27
C GLU A 95 16.88 -15.97 -29.37
N GLU A 96 16.01 -16.73 -28.72
CA GLU A 96 16.01 -18.20 -28.80
C GLU A 96 15.69 -18.68 -30.22
N ALA A 97 14.69 -18.09 -30.88
CA ALA A 97 14.36 -18.39 -32.27
C ALA A 97 15.54 -18.09 -33.21
N GLU A 98 16.16 -16.92 -33.07
CA GLU A 98 17.32 -16.54 -33.88
C GLU A 98 18.50 -17.49 -33.66
N ARG A 99 18.77 -17.89 -32.42
CA ARG A 99 19.81 -18.87 -32.11
C ARG A 99 19.52 -20.21 -32.77
N ALA A 100 18.28 -20.70 -32.69
CA ALA A 100 17.87 -21.94 -33.33
C ALA A 100 18.03 -21.89 -34.86
N GLU A 101 17.68 -20.76 -35.49
CA GLU A 101 17.88 -20.55 -36.94
C GLU A 101 19.37 -20.56 -37.32
N ARG A 102 20.21 -19.84 -36.55
CA ARG A 102 21.67 -19.81 -36.77
C ARG A 102 22.29 -21.20 -36.61
N GLU A 103 21.88 -21.96 -35.59
CA GLU A 103 22.35 -23.34 -35.39
C GLU A 103 21.91 -24.25 -36.53
N ALA A 104 20.67 -24.15 -36.99
CA ALA A 104 20.16 -24.91 -38.13
C ALA A 104 20.94 -24.59 -39.42
N ALA A 105 21.26 -23.32 -39.68
CA ALA A 105 22.08 -22.89 -40.80
C ALA A 105 23.49 -23.48 -40.74
N LEU A 106 24.16 -23.40 -39.58
CA LEU A 106 25.49 -23.97 -39.38
C LEU A 106 25.51 -25.50 -39.59
N LEU A 107 24.49 -26.21 -39.11
CA LEU A 107 24.36 -27.65 -39.34
C LEU A 107 24.15 -27.98 -40.82
N ALA A 108 23.36 -27.17 -41.54
CA ALA A 108 23.16 -27.32 -42.97
C ALA A 108 24.46 -27.11 -43.77
N GLU A 109 25.24 -26.09 -43.43
CA GLU A 109 26.56 -25.81 -44.03
C GLU A 109 27.55 -26.95 -43.76
N GLN A 110 27.65 -27.43 -42.53
CA GLN A 110 28.53 -28.56 -42.17
C GLN A 110 28.15 -29.83 -42.93
N LYS A 111 26.84 -30.08 -43.11
CA LYS A 111 26.34 -31.21 -43.90
C LYS A 111 26.71 -31.05 -45.37
N ALA A 112 26.51 -29.88 -45.97
CA ALA A 112 26.87 -29.60 -47.35
C ALA A 112 28.38 -29.82 -47.59
N ALA A 113 29.24 -29.32 -46.70
CA ALA A 113 30.68 -29.53 -46.77
C ALA A 113 31.07 -31.02 -46.63
N ARG A 114 30.39 -31.77 -45.76
CA ARG A 114 30.59 -33.22 -45.62
C ARG A 114 30.19 -33.96 -46.90
N ASP A 115 29.04 -33.62 -47.47
CA ASP A 115 28.53 -34.24 -48.69
C ASP A 115 29.44 -33.95 -49.89
N GLU A 116 30.00 -32.74 -49.99
CA GLU A 116 31.00 -32.39 -51.00
C GLU A 116 32.29 -33.22 -50.85
N ARG A 117 32.82 -33.34 -49.63
CA ARG A 117 33.98 -34.20 -49.35
C ARG A 117 33.69 -35.65 -49.72
N TYR A 118 32.50 -36.15 -49.41
CA TYR A 118 32.10 -37.52 -49.75
C TYR A 118 32.00 -37.71 -51.28
N ARG A 119 31.42 -36.75 -52.01
CA ARG A 119 31.37 -36.74 -53.48
C ARG A 119 32.78 -36.75 -54.08
N ALA A 120 33.67 -35.87 -53.61
CA ALA A 120 35.07 -35.81 -54.06
C ALA A 120 35.81 -37.14 -53.83
N ARG A 121 35.69 -37.73 -52.62
CA ARG A 121 36.27 -39.04 -52.31
C ARG A 121 35.74 -40.15 -53.21
N LYS A 122 34.43 -40.18 -53.46
CA LYS A 122 33.80 -41.17 -54.34
C LYS A 122 34.26 -41.00 -55.79
N ALA A 123 34.38 -39.77 -56.28
CA ALA A 123 34.92 -39.48 -57.61
C ALA A 123 36.37 -39.97 -57.74
N ALA A 124 37.23 -39.66 -56.77
CA ALA A 124 38.62 -40.12 -56.73
C ALA A 124 38.72 -41.66 -56.74
N LYS A 125 37.87 -42.35 -55.95
CA LYS A 125 37.83 -43.83 -55.95
C LYS A 125 37.38 -44.41 -57.29
N LYS A 126 36.41 -43.77 -57.97
CA LYS A 126 35.96 -44.18 -59.31
C LYS A 126 37.06 -44.01 -60.35
N GLN A 127 37.79 -42.88 -60.31
CA GLN A 127 38.94 -42.65 -61.19
C GLN A 127 40.03 -43.69 -60.96
N ARG A 128 40.38 -43.98 -59.70
CA ARG A 128 41.36 -45.04 -59.37
C ARG A 128 40.95 -46.42 -59.89
N ARG A 129 39.65 -46.75 -59.88
CA ARG A 129 39.13 -48.04 -60.38
C ARG A 129 39.05 -48.10 -61.91
N LYS A 130 39.00 -46.97 -62.61
CA LYS A 130 38.94 -46.88 -64.07
C LYS A 130 40.33 -46.89 -64.73
N GLY A 131 41.39 -46.62 -63.95
CA GLY A 131 42.79 -46.67 -64.39
C GLY A 131 43.47 -48.04 -64.21
N TYR A 132 42.70 -49.13 -64.26
CA TYR A 132 43.15 -50.52 -64.36
C TYR A 132 42.44 -51.17 -65.54
#